data_AF-A0A1D1XSU3-F1
#
_entry.id   AF-A0A1D1XSU3-F1
#
_cell.length_a   1.000
_cell.length_b   1.000
_cell.length_c   1.000
_cell.angle_alpha   90.00
_cell.angle_beta   90.00
_cell.angle_gamma   90.00
#
_symmetry.space_group_name_H-M   'P 1'
#
loop_
_entity.id
_entity.type
_entity.pdbx_description
1 polymer ?
#
loop_
_entity_poly.entity_id
_entity_poly.type
_entity_poly.pdbx_seq_one_letter_code
_entity_poly.pdbx_strand_id
1 'polypeptide(L)'
;GRVKPNVAVAKDGSGQFSTINAALDAMPKSYSGRYVIYVKAGIYRENVIVTKDKTNVLMYGDGPRKTIVSGKKNFVDGTPTFQTATFAALGNGFVAKSMGFQNTAGPEKHQA
;
A
#
# COMPACT_ATOMS: atom_id res chain seq x y z
N GLY A 1 -20.57 9.63 -2.40
CA GLY A 1 -20.16 8.79 -3.53
C GLY A 1 -18.70 8.37 -3.37
N ARG A 2 -18.30 7.20 -3.89
CA ARG A 2 -16.87 6.82 -3.95
C ARG A 2 -16.17 7.66 -5.03
N VAL A 3 -14.92 8.06 -4.79
CA VAL A 3 -14.12 8.84 -5.74
C VAL A 3 -13.72 7.95 -6.92
N LYS A 4 -13.82 8.46 -8.17
CA LYS A 4 -13.42 7.73 -9.37
C LYS A 4 -11.91 7.43 -9.31
N PRO A 5 -11.47 6.15 -9.41
CA PRO A 5 -10.05 5.82 -9.37
C PRO A 5 -9.36 6.14 -10.70
N ASN A 6 -8.08 6.50 -10.63
CA ASN A 6 -7.18 6.54 -11.79
C ASN A 6 -6.78 5.11 -12.17
N VAL A 7 -6.48 4.29 -11.15
CA VAL A 7 -6.07 2.89 -11.32
C VAL A 7 -6.72 1.99 -10.27
N ALA A 8 -7.02 0.76 -10.67
CA ALA A 8 -7.53 -0.30 -9.82
C ALA A 8 -6.50 -1.43 -9.69
N VAL A 9 -6.33 -1.92 -8.47
CA VAL A 9 -5.49 -3.07 -8.11
C VAL A 9 -6.39 -4.22 -7.69
N ALA A 10 -6.25 -5.38 -8.32
CA ALA A 10 -7.05 -6.56 -8.01
C ALA A 10 -6.26 -7.86 -8.23
N LYS A 11 -6.25 -8.73 -7.22
CA LYS A 11 -5.52 -10.02 -7.31
C LYS A 11 -6.20 -11.04 -8.21
N ASP A 12 -7.49 -10.87 -8.47
CA ASP A 12 -8.31 -11.71 -9.35
C ASP A 12 -8.18 -11.34 -10.85
N GLY A 13 -7.33 -10.36 -11.18
CA GLY A 13 -7.14 -9.89 -12.55
C GLY A 13 -8.20 -8.90 -13.05
N SER A 14 -9.21 -8.55 -12.23
CA SER A 14 -10.27 -7.61 -12.60
C SER A 14 -9.88 -6.13 -12.48
N GLY A 15 -8.59 -5.85 -12.31
CA GLY A 15 -8.00 -4.52 -12.15
C GLY A 15 -6.84 -4.31 -13.14
N GLN A 16 -6.36 -3.07 -13.24
CA GLN A 16 -5.23 -2.73 -14.11
C GLN A 16 -3.91 -3.30 -13.61
N PHE A 17 -3.78 -3.52 -12.30
CA PHE A 17 -2.59 -4.10 -11.69
C PHE A 17 -2.99 -5.22 -10.72
N SER A 18 -2.08 -6.18 -10.51
CA SER A 18 -2.23 -7.25 -9.52
C SER A 18 -1.62 -6.90 -8.16
N THR A 19 -0.75 -5.88 -8.11
CA THR A 19 0.01 -5.46 -6.93
C THR A 19 -0.07 -3.95 -6.69
N ILE A 20 0.13 -3.54 -5.43
CA ILE A 20 0.10 -2.12 -5.05
C ILE A 20 1.36 -1.41 -5.57
N ASN A 21 2.52 -2.09 -5.53
CA ASN A 21 3.77 -1.52 -6.03
C ASN A 21 3.71 -1.23 -7.54
N ALA A 22 3.16 -2.14 -8.35
CA ALA A 22 3.03 -1.89 -9.79
C ALA A 22 2.13 -0.67 -10.11
N ALA A 23 1.09 -0.44 -9.30
CA ALA A 23 0.24 0.74 -9.45
C ALA A 23 0.98 2.05 -9.08
N LEU A 24 1.84 2.02 -8.06
CA LEU A 24 2.68 3.15 -7.67
C LEU A 24 3.78 3.42 -8.72
N ASP A 25 4.38 2.38 -9.28
CA ASP A 25 5.42 2.47 -10.31
C ASP A 25 4.86 3.04 -11.62
N ALA A 26 3.62 2.68 -11.96
CA ALA A 26 2.92 3.20 -13.13
C ALA A 26 2.38 4.63 -12.95
N MET A 27 2.43 5.19 -11.74
CA MET A 27 2.03 6.57 -11.52
C MET A 27 3.00 7.52 -12.24
N PRO A 28 2.49 8.48 -13.06
CA PRO A 28 3.35 9.42 -13.76
C PRO A 28 4.16 10.26 -12.76
N LYS A 29 5.39 10.62 -13.15
CA LYS A 29 6.31 11.42 -12.30
C LYS A 29 5.73 12.78 -11.89
N SER A 30 4.85 13.34 -12.72
CA SER A 30 4.09 14.55 -12.42
C SER A 30 2.61 14.28 -12.66
N TYR A 31 1.79 14.64 -11.68
CA TYR A 31 0.34 14.55 -11.76
C TYR A 31 -0.26 15.79 -11.09
N SER A 32 -1.18 16.46 -11.78
CA SER A 32 -1.91 17.59 -11.20
C SER A 32 -3.15 17.07 -10.46
N GLY A 33 -3.29 17.45 -9.19
CA GLY A 33 -4.39 17.02 -8.34
C GLY A 33 -4.12 15.73 -7.57
N ARG A 34 -5.19 15.03 -7.16
CA ARG A 34 -5.13 13.83 -6.32
C ARG A 34 -5.13 12.57 -7.16
N TYR A 35 -4.08 11.77 -7.06
CA TYR A 35 -3.98 10.48 -7.76
C TYR A 35 -4.65 9.38 -6.93
N VAL A 36 -5.65 8.71 -7.49
CA VAL A 36 -6.54 7.80 -6.77
C VAL A 36 -6.27 6.36 -7.16
N ILE A 37 -5.83 5.57 -6.19
CA ILE A 37 -5.58 4.13 -6.30
C ILE A 37 -6.69 3.40 -5.55
N TYR A 38 -7.49 2.61 -6.28
CA TYR A 38 -8.46 1.70 -5.69
C TYR A 38 -7.85 0.31 -5.54
N VAL A 39 -7.88 -0.25 -4.33
CA VAL A 39 -7.35 -1.59 -4.03
C VAL A 39 -8.52 -2.49 -3.65
N LYS A 40 -8.86 -3.45 -4.51
CA LYS A 40 -9.97 -4.38 -4.26
C LYS A 40 -9.72 -5.25 -3.02
N ALA A 41 -10.76 -5.94 -2.57
CA ALA A 41 -10.66 -6.94 -1.51
C ALA A 41 -9.57 -7.98 -1.83
N GLY A 42 -8.74 -8.29 -0.85
CA GLY A 42 -7.60 -9.18 -0.97
C GLY A 42 -6.56 -8.94 0.11
N ILE A 43 -5.69 -9.94 0.30
CA ILE A 43 -4.50 -9.84 1.14
C ILE A 43 -3.29 -9.63 0.23
N TYR A 44 -2.71 -8.44 0.28
CA TYR A 44 -1.56 -8.01 -0.50
C TYR A 44 -0.30 -8.21 0.34
N ARG A 45 0.44 -9.28 0.05
CA ARG A 45 1.67 -9.65 0.77
C ARG A 45 2.87 -8.93 0.18
N GLU A 46 2.98 -7.64 0.49
CA GLU A 46 3.95 -6.73 -0.11
C GLU A 46 4.48 -5.76 0.96
N ASN A 47 5.74 -5.33 0.80
CA ASN A 47 6.24 -4.14 1.46
C ASN A 47 6.04 -2.97 0.50
N VAL A 48 5.27 -1.98 0.93
CA VAL A 48 4.90 -0.84 0.08
C VAL A 48 5.55 0.43 0.63
N ILE A 49 6.23 1.18 -0.24
CA ILE A 49 6.79 2.49 0.09
C ILE A 49 6.23 3.50 -0.91
N VAL A 50 5.36 4.40 -0.42
CA VAL A 50 4.93 5.57 -1.18
C VAL A 50 6.04 6.61 -1.05
N THR A 51 6.94 6.65 -2.03
CA THR A 51 8.12 7.50 -2.03
C THR A 51 7.77 9.00 -2.10
N LYS A 52 8.74 9.87 -1.80
CA LYS A 52 8.53 11.33 -1.70
C LYS A 52 8.05 11.97 -3.02
N ASP A 53 8.38 11.37 -4.17
CA ASP A 53 7.92 11.79 -5.49
C ASP A 53 6.44 11.45 -5.76
N LYS A 54 5.83 10.56 -4.97
CA LYS A 54 4.42 10.19 -5.08
C LYS A 54 3.55 11.08 -4.19
N THR A 55 3.32 12.32 -4.65
CA THR A 55 2.53 13.31 -3.90
C THR A 55 1.03 13.20 -4.15
N ASN A 56 0.22 13.64 -3.19
CA ASN A 56 -1.25 13.70 -3.26
C ASN A 56 -1.95 12.38 -3.63
N VAL A 57 -1.40 11.25 -3.19
CA VAL A 57 -2.00 9.93 -3.43
C VAL A 57 -3.14 9.66 -2.46
N LEU A 58 -4.30 9.28 -2.98
CA LEU A 58 -5.38 8.66 -2.21
C LEU A 58 -5.42 7.17 -2.54
N MET A 59 -5.20 6.33 -1.53
CA MET A 59 -5.38 4.89 -1.63
C MET A 59 -6.62 4.47 -0.85
N TYR A 60 -7.55 3.75 -1.47
CA TYR A 60 -8.72 3.24 -0.76
C TYR A 60 -9.06 1.79 -1.10
N GLY A 61 -9.64 1.09 -0.12
CA GLY A 61 -10.04 -0.30 -0.27
C GLY A 61 -11.54 -0.57 -0.08
N ASP A 62 -11.91 -1.85 -0.17
CA ASP A 62 -13.27 -2.35 0.01
C ASP A 62 -13.69 -2.48 1.48
N GLY A 63 -12.78 -2.15 2.41
CA GLY A 63 -13.01 -2.19 3.84
C GLY A 63 -11.75 -2.64 4.59
N PRO A 64 -11.53 -2.19 5.82
CA PRO A 64 -10.29 -2.45 6.56
C PRO A 64 -10.04 -3.92 6.88
N ARG A 65 -11.09 -4.76 6.88
CA ARG A 65 -11.00 -6.23 7.04
C ARG A 65 -11.02 -7.01 5.72
N LYS A 66 -11.22 -6.32 4.59
CA LYS A 66 -11.34 -6.95 3.26
C LYS A 66 -10.12 -6.66 2.40
N THR A 67 -9.56 -5.46 2.51
CA THR A 67 -8.35 -5.03 1.80
C THR A 67 -7.23 -4.86 2.82
N ILE A 68 -6.28 -5.79 2.84
CA ILE A 68 -5.22 -5.85 3.85
C ILE A 68 -3.86 -5.87 3.16
N VAL A 69 -2.99 -4.93 3.53
CA VAL A 69 -1.55 -5.00 3.22
C VAL A 69 -0.84 -5.71 4.36
N SER A 70 -0.07 -6.75 4.02
CA SER A 70 0.55 -7.64 5.00
C SER A 70 2.04 -7.80 4.73
N GLY A 71 2.87 -7.42 5.69
CA GLY A 71 4.30 -7.68 5.69
C GLY A 71 4.67 -8.77 6.69
N LYS A 72 5.94 -9.20 6.63
CA LYS A 72 6.55 -10.14 7.59
C LYS A 72 8.00 -9.80 7.93
N LYS A 73 8.48 -8.63 7.48
CA LYS A 73 9.87 -8.20 7.73
C LYS A 73 10.03 -7.87 9.21
N ASN A 74 11.20 -8.19 9.77
CA ASN A 74 11.51 -8.00 11.18
C ASN A 74 13.03 -7.86 11.39
N PHE A 75 13.40 -7.30 12.53
CA PHE A 75 14.79 -7.03 12.88
C PHE A 75 15.63 -8.31 13.08
N VAL A 76 15.05 -9.33 13.70
CA VAL A 76 15.73 -10.60 14.02
C VAL A 76 16.22 -11.32 12.77
N ASP A 77 15.45 -11.29 11.68
CA ASP A 77 15.81 -11.92 10.41
C ASP A 77 16.73 -11.01 9.54
N GLY A 78 17.33 -9.96 10.13
CA GLY A 78 18.38 -9.14 9.51
C GLY A 78 17.90 -7.90 8.74
N THR A 79 16.63 -7.50 8.87
CA THR A 79 16.12 -6.26 8.26
C THR A 79 16.36 -5.07 9.20
N PRO A 80 17.09 -4.00 8.79
CA PRO A 80 17.20 -2.79 9.60
C PRO A 80 15.83 -2.23 9.99
N THR A 81 15.64 -1.75 11.21
CA THR A 81 14.32 -1.40 11.79
C THR A 81 13.47 -0.47 10.90
N PHE A 82 14.08 0.50 10.21
CA PHE A 82 13.34 1.41 9.30
C PHE A 82 12.76 0.70 8.06
N GLN A 83 13.26 -0.49 7.73
CA GLN A 83 12.83 -1.29 6.58
C GLN A 83 11.85 -2.42 6.95
N THR A 84 11.49 -2.59 8.23
CA THR A 84 10.49 -3.60 8.65
C THR A 84 9.06 -3.17 8.33
N ALA A 85 8.84 -1.86 8.14
CA ALA A 85 7.55 -1.29 7.83
C ALA A 85 6.88 -2.03 6.66
N THR A 86 5.70 -2.58 6.93
CA THR A 86 4.84 -3.19 5.91
C THR A 86 4.37 -2.14 4.90
N PHE A 87 4.10 -0.94 5.39
CA PHE A 87 3.68 0.21 4.58
C PHE A 87 4.35 1.47 5.12
N ALA A 88 5.03 2.20 4.24
CA ALA A 88 5.62 3.51 4.56
C ALA A 88 5.06 4.55 3.59
N ALA A 89 4.56 5.67 4.12
CA ALA A 89 4.09 6.81 3.32
C ALA A 89 4.98 8.02 3.55
N LEU A 90 5.82 8.34 2.55
CA LEU A 90 6.77 9.45 2.58
C LEU A 90 6.33 10.61 1.67
N GLY A 91 5.41 10.37 0.74
CA GLY A 91 4.84 11.37 -0.15
C GLY A 91 3.90 12.33 0.58
N ASN A 92 4.08 13.64 0.35
CA ASN A 92 3.21 14.66 0.93
C ASN A 92 1.76 14.51 0.45
N GLY A 93 0.80 14.67 1.37
CA GLY A 93 -0.63 14.62 1.05
C GLY A 93 -1.20 13.21 0.84
N PHE A 94 -0.47 12.16 1.26
CA PHE A 94 -0.96 10.78 1.24
C PHE A 94 -2.21 10.62 2.12
N VAL A 95 -3.21 9.90 1.60
CA VAL A 95 -4.42 9.52 2.33
C VAL A 95 -4.70 8.03 2.11
N ALA A 96 -4.88 7.28 3.19
CA ALA A 96 -5.42 5.92 3.14
C ALA A 96 -6.84 5.87 3.70
N LYS A 97 -7.74 5.12 3.06
CA LYS A 97 -9.13 4.95 3.54
C LYS A 97 -9.61 3.50 3.36
N SER A 98 -10.30 2.97 4.36
CA SER A 98 -10.95 1.64 4.28
C SER A 98 -9.98 0.51 3.91
N MET A 99 -8.77 0.53 4.47
CA MET A 99 -7.74 -0.48 4.30
C MET A 99 -7.16 -0.88 5.66
N GLY A 100 -6.73 -2.13 5.78
CA GLY A 100 -5.99 -2.66 6.92
C GLY A 100 -4.50 -2.80 6.59
N PHE A 101 -3.65 -2.60 7.59
CA PHE A 101 -2.20 -2.79 7.48
C PHE A 101 -1.75 -3.67 8.65
N GLN A 102 -0.99 -4.73 8.38
CA GLN A 102 -0.53 -5.65 9.41
C GLN A 102 0.91 -6.12 9.16
N ASN A 103 1.68 -6.30 10.22
CA ASN A 103 2.92 -7.08 10.18
C ASN A 103 2.68 -8.40 10.91
N THR A 104 3.03 -9.52 10.26
CA THR A 104 2.79 -10.89 10.73
C THR A 104 4.03 -11.58 11.30
N ALA A 105 5.13 -10.84 11.54
CA ALA A 105 6.37 -11.40 12.08
C ALA A 105 6.22 -12.04 13.48
N GLY A 106 5.19 -11.67 14.25
CA GLY A 106 4.94 -12.22 15.59
C GLY A 106 5.79 -11.58 16.70
N PRO A 107 5.38 -11.70 17.97
CA PRO A 107 6.01 -11.00 19.10
C PRO A 107 7.45 -11.45 19.37
N GLU A 108 7.80 -12.67 18.96
CA GLU A 108 9.13 -13.27 19.18
C GLU A 108 10.21 -12.69 18.23
N LYS A 109 9.81 -11.87 17.26
CA LYS A 109 10.69 -11.28 16.24
C LYS A 109 11.12 -9.83 16.55
N HIS A 110 10.91 -9.36 17.78
CA HIS A 110 11.21 -8.00 18.23
C HIS A 110 10.57 -6.93 17.32
N GLN A 111 11.29 -5.91 16.85
CA GLN A 111 10.68 -4.84 16.05
C GLN A 111 10.18 -5.33 14.68
N ALA A 112 8.91 -5.03 14.37
CA ALA A 112 8.19 -5.42 13.16
C ALA A 112 7.35 -4.25 12.63
#